data_AF-U5S3I6-F1
#
_entry.id   AF-U5S3I6-F1
#
_cell.length_a   1.000
_cell.length_b   1.000
_cell.length_c   1.000
_cell.angle_alpha   90.00
_cell.angle_beta   90.00
_cell.angle_gamma   90.00
#
_symmetry.space_group_name_H-M   'P 1'
#
loop_
_entity.id
_entity.type
_entity.pdbx_description
1 polymer ?
#
loop_
_entity_poly.entity_id
_entity_poly.type
_entity_poly.pdbx_seq_one_letter_code
_entity_poly.pdbx_strand_id
1 'polypeptide(L)'
;PWWIRERDQDNPTTEVDWNIYKPYDQRNFRAGEYTSTWNGTLEKIGEIYGTTDKNELNTRWINDNVPGSTLKDLALSNAVAAAPRASNTFLGPSVSTPTQMGVANWTGSPEENFKMIQVASRYLGAWKVSALEITDKSRRMFYANDGDRDLVFDDVDTPSQTNTSYIIPNKFRWALNIMHRQPESSARTAPGHLMGSSLIYHNYTSANVSHRIQAFIKGLGYSALDVPSASCG
;
A
#
# COMPACT_ATOMS: atom_id res chain seq x y z
N PRO A 1 -25.83 -13.44 -13.17
CA PRO A 1 -26.08 -14.79 -13.73
C PRO A 1 -24.79 -15.62 -13.85
N TRP A 2 -24.88 -16.95 -13.72
CA TRP A 2 -23.77 -17.90 -13.59
C TRP A 2 -22.87 -18.07 -14.85
N TRP A 3 -23.12 -17.28 -15.91
CA TRP A 3 -22.42 -17.35 -17.19
C TRP A 3 -21.61 -16.11 -17.56
N ILE A 4 -21.60 -15.05 -16.73
CA ILE A 4 -20.82 -13.85 -17.05
C ILE A 4 -19.34 -14.13 -16.74
N ARG A 5 -18.55 -14.37 -17.78
CA ARG A 5 -17.11 -14.63 -17.68
C ARG A 5 -16.27 -13.34 -17.72
N GLU A 6 -16.79 -12.29 -18.35
CA GLU A 6 -16.11 -11.01 -18.55
C GLU A 6 -17.11 -9.86 -18.38
N ARG A 7 -16.65 -8.73 -17.81
CA ARG A 7 -17.39 -7.47 -17.66
C ARG A 7 -16.43 -6.32 -17.94
N ASP A 8 -16.96 -5.21 -18.41
CA ASP A 8 -16.18 -3.98 -18.53
C ASP A 8 -15.64 -3.57 -17.15
N GLN A 9 -14.39 -3.07 -17.12
CA GLN A 9 -13.70 -2.71 -15.87
C GLN A 9 -14.52 -1.77 -14.98
N ASP A 10 -15.17 -0.79 -15.60
CA ASP A 10 -15.93 0.25 -14.92
C ASP A 10 -17.43 -0.11 -14.72
N ASN A 11 -17.76 -1.41 -14.87
CA ASN A 11 -19.09 -1.97 -14.71
C ASN A 11 -19.06 -3.21 -13.80
N PRO A 12 -18.79 -3.06 -12.48
CA PRO A 12 -18.76 -4.18 -11.55
C PRO A 12 -20.14 -4.83 -11.37
N THR A 13 -20.21 -5.91 -10.58
CA THR A 13 -21.48 -6.63 -10.34
C THR A 13 -22.49 -5.86 -9.49
N THR A 14 -22.00 -4.87 -8.75
CA THR A 14 -22.83 -3.95 -7.95
C THR A 14 -22.96 -2.64 -8.71
N GLU A 15 -24.13 -2.02 -8.67
CA GLU A 15 -24.34 -0.70 -9.28
C GLU A 15 -23.46 0.34 -8.59
N VAL A 16 -22.77 1.15 -9.40
CA VAL A 16 -21.89 2.23 -8.93
C VAL A 16 -22.33 3.51 -9.62
N ASP A 17 -22.79 4.48 -8.84
CA ASP A 17 -22.95 5.85 -9.33
C ASP A 17 -21.59 6.52 -9.38
N TRP A 18 -21.00 6.58 -10.57
CA TRP A 18 -19.69 7.17 -10.75
C TRP A 18 -19.68 8.70 -10.54
N ASN A 19 -20.83 9.38 -10.57
CA ASN A 19 -20.92 10.83 -10.49
C ASN A 19 -20.73 11.37 -9.06
N ILE A 20 -20.95 10.54 -8.04
CA ILE A 20 -20.72 10.93 -6.64
C ILE A 20 -19.24 10.82 -6.25
N TYR A 21 -18.44 10.06 -7.00
CA TYR A 21 -17.02 9.89 -6.72
C TYR A 21 -16.21 11.07 -7.25
N LYS A 22 -15.37 11.62 -6.39
CA LYS A 22 -14.35 12.62 -6.69
C LYS A 22 -13.07 12.26 -5.94
N PRO A 23 -11.90 12.62 -6.45
CA PRO A 23 -10.65 12.40 -5.73
C PRO A 23 -10.75 12.93 -4.30
N TYR A 24 -10.43 12.08 -3.32
CA TYR A 24 -10.56 12.45 -1.91
C TYR A 24 -9.35 13.27 -1.48
N ASP A 25 -9.61 14.47 -0.96
CA ASP A 25 -8.56 15.29 -0.36
C ASP A 25 -8.25 14.81 1.05
N GLN A 26 -7.09 14.18 1.23
CA GLN A 26 -6.63 13.65 2.52
C GLN A 26 -6.41 14.75 3.54
N ARG A 27 -6.25 16.01 3.14
CA ARG A 27 -6.21 17.14 4.09
C ARG A 27 -7.56 17.37 4.74
N ASN A 28 -8.65 16.78 4.28
CA ASN A 28 -9.90 16.81 5.06
C ASN A 28 -9.82 15.87 6.27
N PHE A 29 -9.00 14.82 6.19
CA PHE A 29 -8.66 13.92 7.30
C PHE A 29 -7.55 14.53 8.18
N ARG A 30 -7.64 15.82 8.56
CA ARG A 30 -6.56 16.50 9.30
C ARG A 30 -6.32 15.87 10.67
N ALA A 31 -5.10 16.06 11.15
CA ALA A 31 -4.60 15.69 12.47
C ALA A 31 -5.53 15.99 13.66
N GLY A 32 -6.42 16.98 13.60
CA GLY A 32 -7.41 17.23 14.66
C GLY A 32 -8.48 16.14 14.80
N GLU A 33 -8.94 15.56 13.69
CA GLU A 33 -9.81 14.38 13.68
C GLU A 33 -9.03 13.14 14.13
N TYR A 34 -7.78 13.00 13.70
CA TYR A 34 -6.92 11.91 14.14
C TYR A 34 -6.67 11.97 15.66
N THR A 35 -6.29 13.12 16.22
CA THR A 35 -6.04 13.28 17.66
C THR A 35 -7.32 13.08 18.47
N SER A 36 -8.46 13.60 18.03
CA SER A 36 -9.74 13.37 18.72
C SER A 36 -10.17 11.89 18.64
N THR A 37 -10.04 11.25 17.49
CA THR A 37 -10.29 9.80 17.32
C THR A 37 -9.35 8.96 18.17
N TRP A 38 -8.07 9.31 18.19
CA TRP A 38 -7.06 8.64 19.00
C TRP A 38 -7.34 8.78 20.49
N ASN A 39 -7.67 9.99 20.95
CA ASN A 39 -8.03 10.24 22.34
C ASN A 39 -9.29 9.46 22.74
N GLY A 40 -10.34 9.45 21.90
CA GLY A 40 -11.52 8.63 22.14
C GLY A 40 -11.25 7.12 22.10
N THR A 41 -10.24 6.69 21.33
CA THR A 41 -9.77 5.29 21.35
C THR A 41 -9.05 4.97 22.65
N LEU A 42 -8.19 5.86 23.15
CA LEU A 42 -7.51 5.70 24.43
C LEU A 42 -8.50 5.68 25.61
N GLU A 43 -9.52 6.53 25.58
CA GLU A 43 -10.60 6.52 26.57
C GLU A 43 -11.30 5.16 26.62
N LYS A 44 -11.74 4.63 25.47
CA LYS A 44 -12.34 3.30 25.37
C LYS A 44 -11.40 2.17 25.82
N ILE A 45 -10.10 2.27 25.51
CA ILE A 45 -9.10 1.31 26.01
C ILE A 45 -9.06 1.36 27.54
N GLY A 46 -9.04 2.56 28.13
CA GLY A 46 -9.09 2.75 29.57
C GLY A 46 -10.36 2.18 30.20
N GLU A 47 -11.52 2.39 29.58
CA GLU A 47 -12.80 1.81 30.02
C GLU A 47 -12.81 0.28 29.98
N ILE A 48 -12.31 -0.32 28.89
CA ILE A 48 -12.35 -1.77 28.68
C ILE A 48 -11.34 -2.50 29.57
N TYR A 49 -10.11 -1.97 29.68
CA TYR A 49 -9.00 -2.67 30.33
C TYR A 49 -8.59 -2.09 31.69
N GLY A 50 -9.18 -0.97 32.10
CA GLY A 50 -8.89 -0.29 33.37
C GLY A 50 -7.55 0.45 33.40
N THR A 51 -6.82 0.51 32.29
CA THR A 51 -5.55 1.23 32.16
C THR A 51 -5.29 1.56 30.69
N THR A 52 -4.58 2.65 30.46
CA THR A 52 -4.02 3.01 29.14
C THR A 52 -2.51 2.79 29.09
N ASP A 53 -1.89 2.32 30.18
CA ASP A 53 -0.47 2.01 30.21
C ASP A 53 -0.21 0.72 29.41
N LYS A 54 0.44 0.87 28.26
CA LYS A 54 0.79 -0.22 27.37
C LYS A 54 1.69 -1.26 28.05
N ASN A 55 2.63 -0.85 28.90
CA ASN A 55 3.54 -1.78 29.56
C ASN A 55 2.80 -2.61 30.60
N GLU A 56 1.90 -1.97 31.36
CA GLU A 56 1.05 -2.68 32.30
C GLU A 56 0.17 -3.73 31.60
N LEU A 57 -0.49 -3.35 30.50
CA LEU A 57 -1.30 -4.28 29.70
C LEU A 57 -0.47 -5.44 29.14
N ASN A 58 0.72 -5.15 28.61
CA ASN A 58 1.63 -6.19 28.12
C ASN A 58 2.00 -7.17 29.23
N THR A 59 2.43 -6.67 30.39
CA THR A 59 2.79 -7.53 31.53
C THR A 59 1.61 -8.38 31.99
N ARG A 60 0.41 -7.78 32.08
CA ARG A 60 -0.82 -8.49 32.46
C ARG A 60 -1.14 -9.62 31.47
N TRP A 61 -1.20 -9.31 30.18
CA TRP A 61 -1.53 -10.28 29.13
C TRP A 61 -0.52 -11.43 29.02
N ILE A 62 0.77 -11.14 29.24
CA ILE A 62 1.83 -12.16 29.27
C ILE A 62 1.62 -13.11 30.46
N ASN A 63 1.36 -12.58 31.65
CA ASN A 63 1.15 -13.39 32.85
C ASN A 63 -0.13 -14.24 32.75
N ASP A 64 -1.19 -13.67 32.17
CA ASP A 64 -2.48 -14.34 31.98
C ASP A 64 -2.49 -15.31 30.78
N ASN A 65 -1.39 -15.39 30.03
CA ASN A 65 -1.26 -16.20 28.81
C ASN A 65 -2.39 -15.94 27.79
N VAL A 66 -2.75 -14.67 27.60
CA VAL A 66 -3.77 -14.27 26.62
C VAL A 66 -3.33 -14.74 25.23
N PRO A 67 -4.20 -15.45 24.47
CA PRO A 67 -3.87 -15.93 23.13
C PRO A 67 -3.36 -14.80 22.22
N GLY A 68 -2.16 -14.98 21.65
CA GLY A 68 -1.50 -14.00 20.79
C GLY A 68 -0.80 -12.85 21.52
N SER A 69 -0.71 -12.89 22.86
CA SER A 69 0.00 -11.92 23.70
C SER A 69 0.90 -12.59 24.74
N THR A 70 1.30 -13.85 24.53
CA THR A 70 2.34 -14.46 25.37
C THR A 70 3.68 -13.76 25.16
N LEU A 71 4.68 -14.04 26.01
CA LEU A 71 6.02 -13.47 25.86
C LEU A 71 6.62 -13.75 24.46
N LYS A 72 6.38 -14.95 23.92
CA LYS A 72 6.85 -15.34 22.57
C LYS A 72 6.14 -14.54 21.48
N ASP A 73 4.85 -14.25 21.67
CA ASP A 73 4.06 -13.46 20.73
C ASP A 73 4.50 -12.00 20.71
N LEU A 74 4.77 -11.41 21.88
CA LEU A 74 5.34 -10.07 21.97
C LEU A 74 6.72 -10.00 21.30
N ALA A 75 7.58 -10.99 21.56
CA ALA A 75 8.90 -11.06 20.95
C ALA A 75 8.82 -11.15 19.43
N LEU A 76 7.92 -11.99 18.89
CA LEU A 76 7.67 -12.07 17.45
C LEU A 76 7.13 -10.75 16.88
N SER A 77 6.18 -10.11 17.58
CA SER A 77 5.65 -8.80 17.19
C SER A 77 6.75 -7.75 17.06
N ASN A 78 7.68 -7.70 18.01
CA ASN A 78 8.81 -6.77 17.97
C ASN A 78 9.78 -7.10 16.83
N ALA A 79 10.01 -8.39 16.53
CA ALA A 79 10.87 -8.82 15.43
C ALA A 79 10.35 -8.37 14.06
N VAL A 80 9.02 -8.34 13.87
CA VAL A 80 8.40 -7.84 12.62
C VAL A 80 8.79 -6.38 12.35
N ALA A 81 8.82 -5.55 13.38
CA ALA A 81 9.17 -4.14 13.27
C ALA A 81 10.68 -3.88 13.15
N ALA A 82 11.52 -4.90 13.35
CA ALA A 82 12.98 -4.75 13.33
C ALA A 82 13.56 -4.60 11.92
N ALA A 83 12.82 -5.01 10.88
CA ALA A 83 13.25 -4.83 9.50
C ALA A 83 13.09 -3.36 9.08
N PRO A 84 14.05 -2.76 8.36
CA PRO A 84 13.87 -1.41 7.83
C PRO A 84 12.73 -1.41 6.81
N ARG A 85 11.82 -0.45 6.96
CA ARG A 85 10.84 -0.14 5.93
C ARG A 85 11.58 0.51 4.76
N ALA A 86 11.36 0.06 3.52
CA ALA A 86 11.88 0.76 2.35
C ALA A 86 11.35 2.20 2.32
N SER A 87 12.22 3.13 1.92
CA SER A 87 11.79 4.49 1.59
C SER A 87 11.00 4.45 0.29
N ASN A 88 9.67 4.31 0.39
CA ASN A 88 8.79 4.52 -0.75
C ASN A 88 8.95 5.98 -1.19
N THR A 89 9.48 6.17 -2.39
CA THR A 89 9.60 7.49 -3.01
C THR A 89 8.71 7.51 -4.25
N PHE A 90 8.14 8.67 -4.54
CA PHE A 90 7.28 8.85 -5.70
C PHE A 90 7.92 8.36 -6.99
N LEU A 91 9.18 8.73 -7.18
CA LEU A 91 9.93 8.32 -8.36
C LEU A 91 10.56 6.94 -8.23
N GLY A 92 10.58 6.29 -7.07
CA GLY A 92 11.28 5.02 -6.82
C GLY A 92 12.81 5.14 -6.75
N PRO A 93 13.54 4.04 -6.53
CA PRO A 93 14.99 4.05 -6.35
C PRO A 93 15.76 4.34 -7.65
N SER A 94 17.01 4.74 -7.51
CA SER A 94 17.96 4.81 -8.63
C SER A 94 18.44 3.41 -9.02
N VAL A 95 18.40 3.10 -10.31
CA VAL A 95 18.89 1.84 -10.89
C VAL A 95 19.62 2.12 -12.20
N SER A 96 20.48 1.19 -12.62
CA SER A 96 21.06 1.23 -13.97
C SER A 96 19.97 1.00 -15.01
N THR A 97 19.77 1.98 -15.89
CA THR A 97 18.80 1.92 -16.98
C THR A 97 19.41 1.28 -18.23
N PRO A 98 18.59 0.70 -19.14
CA PRO A 98 19.07 0.20 -20.43
C PRO A 98 19.90 1.21 -21.20
N THR A 99 19.43 2.47 -21.26
CA THR A 99 20.14 3.56 -21.93
C THR A 99 21.53 3.83 -21.33
N GLN A 100 21.67 3.81 -20.00
CA GLN A 100 22.98 3.94 -19.34
C GLN A 100 23.91 2.76 -19.64
N MET A 101 23.35 1.58 -19.90
CA MET A 101 24.10 0.37 -20.28
C MET A 101 24.34 0.29 -21.80
N GLY A 102 23.85 1.25 -22.60
CA GLY A 102 23.99 1.24 -24.06
C GLY A 102 23.12 0.19 -24.76
N VAL A 103 22.08 -0.32 -24.11
CA VAL A 103 21.12 -1.28 -24.69
C VAL A 103 19.73 -0.66 -24.83
N ALA A 104 18.94 -1.19 -25.76
CA ALA A 104 17.57 -0.72 -25.97
C ALA A 104 16.67 -1.05 -24.76
N ASN A 105 15.65 -0.21 -24.53
CA ASN A 105 14.60 -0.54 -23.56
C ASN A 105 13.92 -1.86 -23.95
N TRP A 106 13.40 -2.56 -22.95
CA TRP A 106 12.62 -3.78 -23.19
C TRP A 106 11.41 -3.48 -24.09
N THR A 107 11.07 -4.39 -24.99
CA THR A 107 9.83 -4.33 -25.78
C THR A 107 9.21 -5.72 -25.84
N GLY A 108 7.89 -5.80 -25.73
CA GLY A 108 7.14 -7.06 -25.69
C GLY A 108 5.63 -6.81 -25.78
N SER A 109 4.85 -7.87 -25.99
CA SER A 109 3.38 -7.74 -26.02
C SER A 109 2.80 -7.42 -24.64
N PRO A 110 1.59 -6.86 -24.53
CA PRO A 110 0.93 -6.66 -23.23
C PRO A 110 0.85 -7.94 -22.38
N GLU A 111 0.57 -9.09 -23.00
CA GLU A 111 0.45 -10.39 -22.34
C GLU A 111 1.81 -10.87 -21.80
N GLU A 112 2.86 -10.73 -22.60
CA GLU A 112 4.22 -11.06 -22.19
C GLU A 112 4.69 -10.15 -21.05
N ASN A 113 4.47 -8.84 -21.18
CA ASN A 113 4.83 -7.86 -20.17
C ASN A 113 4.10 -8.13 -18.85
N PHE A 114 2.80 -8.43 -18.91
CA PHE A 114 2.03 -8.74 -17.70
C PHE A 114 2.50 -10.05 -17.06
N LYS A 115 2.77 -11.10 -17.85
CA LYS A 115 3.31 -12.36 -17.34
C LYS A 115 4.69 -12.17 -16.69
N MET A 116 5.55 -11.35 -17.29
CA MET A 116 6.85 -10.97 -16.72
C MET A 116 6.69 -10.24 -15.39
N ILE A 117 5.81 -9.22 -15.34
CA ILE A 117 5.52 -8.48 -14.10
C ILE A 117 4.95 -9.42 -13.03
N GLN A 118 4.08 -10.36 -13.38
CA GLN A 118 3.57 -11.37 -12.46
C GLN A 118 4.68 -12.22 -11.85
N VAL A 119 5.55 -12.80 -12.70
CA VAL A 119 6.66 -13.64 -12.23
C VAL A 119 7.64 -12.83 -11.38
N ALA A 120 8.03 -11.64 -11.84
CA ALA A 120 8.93 -10.76 -11.10
C ALA A 120 8.33 -10.34 -9.75
N SER A 121 7.06 -9.91 -9.71
CA SER A 121 6.41 -9.50 -8.47
C SER A 121 6.32 -10.64 -7.46
N ARG A 122 6.01 -11.86 -7.91
CA ARG A 122 6.02 -13.06 -7.06
C ARG A 122 7.40 -13.33 -6.48
N TYR A 123 8.44 -13.24 -7.31
CA TYR A 123 9.83 -13.38 -6.86
C TYR A 123 10.22 -12.32 -5.83
N LEU A 124 9.72 -11.09 -5.99
CA LEU A 124 10.04 -9.97 -5.12
C LEU A 124 9.27 -9.96 -3.79
N GLY A 125 8.23 -10.80 -3.64
CA GLY A 125 7.50 -11.01 -2.39
C GLY A 125 5.99 -10.76 -2.45
N ALA A 126 5.43 -10.41 -3.60
CA ALA A 126 3.99 -10.23 -3.75
C ALA A 126 3.24 -11.57 -3.65
N TRP A 127 2.06 -11.57 -3.03
CA TRP A 127 1.14 -12.73 -3.08
C TRP A 127 0.51 -12.87 -4.47
N LYS A 128 -0.01 -11.75 -4.99
CA LYS A 128 -0.64 -11.66 -6.31
C LYS A 128 -0.44 -10.25 -6.84
N VAL A 129 -0.35 -10.12 -8.16
CA VAL A 129 -0.41 -8.83 -8.83
C VAL A 129 -1.47 -8.86 -9.93
N SER A 130 -2.23 -7.78 -10.03
CA SER A 130 -3.11 -7.50 -11.17
C SER A 130 -2.76 -6.13 -11.76
N ALA A 131 -3.13 -5.93 -13.02
CA ALA A 131 -3.04 -4.64 -13.69
C ALA A 131 -4.46 -4.14 -13.98
N LEU A 132 -4.68 -2.86 -13.77
CA LEU A 132 -5.91 -2.15 -14.12
C LEU A 132 -5.56 -0.95 -15.00
N GLU A 133 -6.42 -0.65 -15.96
CA GLU A 133 -6.30 0.57 -16.74
C GLU A 133 -6.76 1.77 -15.90
N ILE A 134 -6.02 2.87 -15.97
CA ILE A 134 -6.39 4.15 -15.36
C ILE A 134 -7.31 4.90 -16.33
N THR A 135 -8.61 4.79 -16.09
CA THR A 135 -9.70 5.44 -16.83
C THR A 135 -10.14 6.72 -16.11
N ASP A 136 -10.96 7.54 -16.76
CA ASP A 136 -11.55 8.73 -16.11
C ASP A 136 -12.37 8.39 -14.86
N LYS A 137 -12.97 7.21 -14.81
CA LYS A 137 -13.72 6.72 -13.65
C LYS A 137 -12.80 6.23 -12.55
N SER A 138 -11.78 5.43 -12.88
CA SER A 138 -10.84 4.95 -11.85
C SER A 138 -9.97 6.06 -11.28
N ARG A 139 -9.67 7.12 -12.05
CA ARG A 139 -9.02 8.36 -11.55
C ARG A 139 -9.77 9.02 -10.40
N ARG A 140 -11.10 8.91 -10.35
CA ARG A 140 -11.93 9.48 -9.26
C ARG A 140 -11.69 8.78 -7.91
N MET A 141 -11.08 7.59 -7.91
CA MET A 141 -10.77 6.81 -6.73
C MET A 141 -9.37 7.09 -6.16
N PHE A 142 -8.54 7.88 -6.86
CA PHE A 142 -7.26 8.32 -6.33
C PHE A 142 -7.46 9.40 -5.27
N TYR A 143 -6.51 9.51 -4.34
CA TYR A 143 -6.44 10.69 -3.48
C TYR A 143 -6.07 11.93 -4.32
N ALA A 144 -6.59 13.10 -3.91
CA ALA A 144 -6.27 14.38 -4.54
C ALA A 144 -4.87 14.88 -4.17
N ASN A 145 -4.29 14.33 -3.11
CA ASN A 145 -3.02 14.74 -2.52
C ASN A 145 -2.44 13.58 -1.70
N ASP A 146 -1.15 13.68 -1.41
CA ASP A 146 -0.43 12.88 -0.42
C ASP A 146 0.24 13.85 0.56
N GLY A 147 -0.25 13.88 1.80
CA GLY A 147 0.13 14.87 2.80
C GLY A 147 -0.20 16.28 2.31
N ASP A 148 0.79 17.18 2.30
CA ASP A 148 0.61 18.55 1.80
C ASP A 148 0.89 18.70 0.29
N ARG A 149 1.21 17.61 -0.42
CA ARG A 149 1.49 17.65 -1.85
C ARG A 149 0.30 17.19 -2.67
N ASP A 150 -0.11 17.99 -3.64
CA ASP A 150 -1.20 17.62 -4.55
C ASP A 150 -0.77 16.51 -5.52
N LEU A 151 -1.69 15.60 -5.84
CA LEU A 151 -1.49 14.56 -6.85
C LEU A 151 -2.11 15.03 -8.17
N VAL A 152 -1.27 15.38 -9.14
CA VAL A 152 -1.67 16.04 -10.38
C VAL A 152 -1.42 15.13 -11.56
N PHE A 153 -2.46 14.87 -12.36
CA PHE A 153 -2.30 14.22 -13.66
C PHE A 153 -2.19 15.29 -14.76
N ASP A 154 -1.15 15.21 -15.59
CA ASP A 154 -0.83 16.25 -16.59
C ASP A 154 -0.26 15.68 -17.90
N ASP A 155 -0.35 16.46 -18.97
CA ASP A 155 0.19 16.13 -20.31
C ASP A 155 1.68 16.47 -20.41
N VAL A 156 2.48 15.82 -19.58
CA VAL A 156 3.95 15.93 -19.57
C VAL A 156 4.61 14.61 -19.94
N ASP A 157 5.89 14.66 -20.30
CA ASP A 157 6.61 13.45 -20.73
C ASP A 157 7.24 12.63 -19.60
N THR A 158 7.58 13.28 -18.49
CA THR A 158 8.30 12.63 -17.39
C THR A 158 7.59 12.93 -16.07
N PRO A 159 7.47 11.91 -15.20
CA PRO A 159 6.96 12.16 -13.86
C PRO A 159 7.94 13.02 -13.08
N SER A 160 7.42 13.88 -12.21
CA SER A 160 8.26 14.72 -11.37
C SER A 160 7.61 14.98 -10.02
N GLN A 161 8.44 15.37 -9.05
CA GLN A 161 8.02 15.73 -7.71
C GLN A 161 8.54 17.14 -7.43
N THR A 162 7.66 18.03 -7.00
CA THR A 162 8.00 19.37 -6.52
C THR A 162 7.78 19.46 -5.01
N ASN A 163 7.99 20.64 -4.44
CA ASN A 163 7.68 20.87 -3.03
C ASN A 163 6.17 20.79 -2.75
N THR A 164 5.32 21.07 -3.73
CA THR A 164 3.86 21.18 -3.58
C THR A 164 3.07 20.10 -4.30
N SER A 165 3.70 19.31 -5.19
CA SER A 165 2.95 18.40 -6.06
C SER A 165 3.74 17.17 -6.49
N TYR A 166 3.00 16.09 -6.71
CA TYR A 166 3.41 14.90 -7.44
C TYR A 166 2.76 14.94 -8.83
N ILE A 167 3.57 14.99 -9.89
CA ILE A 167 3.10 15.11 -11.26
C ILE A 167 3.17 13.74 -11.93
N ILE A 168 2.00 13.21 -12.29
CA ILE A 168 1.79 11.94 -12.98
C ILE A 168 1.47 12.23 -14.46
N PRO A 169 2.29 11.79 -15.41
CA PRO A 169 1.97 11.94 -16.82
C PRO A 169 0.71 11.18 -17.22
N ASN A 170 -0.14 11.77 -18.07
CA ASN A 170 -1.36 11.11 -18.57
C ASN A 170 -1.10 9.79 -19.33
N LYS A 171 0.12 9.60 -19.86
CA LYS A 171 0.55 8.34 -20.48
C LYS A 171 0.76 7.18 -19.50
N PHE A 172 0.74 7.42 -18.19
CA PHE A 172 0.77 6.37 -17.16
C PHE A 172 -0.62 5.74 -17.07
N ARG A 173 -0.86 4.78 -17.96
CA ARG A 173 -2.18 4.18 -18.19
C ARG A 173 -2.47 2.97 -17.29
N TRP A 174 -1.48 2.42 -16.60
CA TRP A 174 -1.63 1.17 -15.84
C TRP A 174 -1.36 1.36 -14.35
N ALA A 175 -2.30 0.90 -13.52
CA ALA A 175 -2.13 0.74 -12.08
C ALA A 175 -1.87 -0.74 -11.76
N LEU A 176 -0.80 -1.03 -11.03
CA LEU A 176 -0.51 -2.37 -10.53
C LEU A 176 -1.06 -2.52 -9.12
N ASN A 177 -1.98 -3.47 -8.90
CA ASN A 177 -2.44 -3.81 -7.56
C ASN A 177 -1.58 -4.95 -7.02
N ILE A 178 -0.82 -4.66 -5.97
CA ILE A 178 0.08 -5.62 -5.34
C ILE A 178 -0.57 -6.13 -4.06
N MET A 179 -0.93 -7.41 -4.04
CA MET A 179 -1.55 -8.05 -2.88
C MET A 179 -0.48 -8.73 -2.04
N HIS A 180 -0.58 -8.56 -0.71
CA HIS A 180 0.25 -9.24 0.27
C HIS A 180 -0.64 -10.03 1.21
N ARG A 181 -0.22 -11.24 1.58
CA ARG A 181 -1.00 -12.11 2.46
C ARG A 181 -0.61 -11.85 3.90
N GLN A 182 -1.59 -11.47 4.72
CA GLN A 182 -1.44 -11.44 6.17
C GLN A 182 -1.55 -12.86 6.75
N PRO A 183 -0.80 -13.18 7.82
CA PRO A 183 -0.98 -14.44 8.54
C PRO A 183 -2.40 -14.56 9.11
N GLU A 184 -3.15 -15.55 8.64
CA GLU A 184 -4.56 -15.72 9.02
C GLU A 184 -4.72 -16.05 10.51
N SER A 185 -3.81 -16.86 11.07
CA SER A 185 -3.80 -17.23 12.48
C SER A 185 -3.68 -16.02 13.40
N SER A 186 -2.90 -15.00 13.00
CA SER A 186 -2.76 -13.76 13.75
C SER A 186 -4.09 -13.01 13.91
N ALA A 187 -4.92 -12.97 12.86
CA ALA A 187 -6.19 -12.26 12.90
C ALA A 187 -7.17 -12.82 13.94
N ARG A 188 -7.07 -14.12 14.27
CA ARG A 188 -7.91 -14.81 15.26
C ARG A 188 -7.53 -14.50 16.70
N THR A 189 -6.42 -13.81 16.91
CA THR A 189 -5.92 -13.45 18.25
C THR A 189 -6.20 -12.00 18.62
N ALA A 190 -6.97 -11.27 17.80
CA ALA A 190 -7.35 -9.90 18.11
C ALA A 190 -8.01 -9.82 19.52
N PRO A 191 -7.67 -8.83 20.35
CA PRO A 191 -6.80 -7.67 20.08
C PRO A 191 -5.31 -7.89 20.44
N GLY A 192 -4.86 -9.13 20.59
CA GLY A 192 -3.51 -9.49 21.00
C GLY A 192 -2.39 -9.08 20.02
N HIS A 193 -1.15 -9.19 20.49
CA HIS A 193 0.03 -8.67 19.78
C HIS A 193 0.24 -9.27 18.39
N LEU A 194 -0.09 -10.55 18.17
CA LEU A 194 0.04 -11.17 16.85
C LEU A 194 -0.86 -10.52 15.78
N MET A 195 -2.06 -10.08 16.13
CA MET A 195 -2.92 -9.34 15.20
C MET A 195 -2.28 -7.98 14.85
N GLY A 196 -1.83 -7.23 15.86
CA GLY A 196 -1.16 -5.94 15.63
C GLY A 196 0.09 -6.08 14.75
N SER A 197 0.90 -7.11 14.98
CA SER A 197 2.11 -7.36 14.19
C SER A 197 1.82 -7.76 12.74
N SER A 198 0.68 -8.39 12.46
CA SER A 198 0.24 -8.71 11.10
C SER A 198 0.01 -7.45 10.25
N LEU A 199 -0.47 -6.36 10.85
CA LEU A 199 -0.63 -5.06 10.18
C LEU A 199 0.72 -4.41 9.90
N ILE A 200 1.62 -4.43 10.88
CA ILE A 200 2.99 -3.91 10.72
C ILE A 200 3.72 -4.70 9.63
N TYR A 201 3.65 -6.03 9.68
CA TYR A 201 4.21 -6.91 8.66
C TYR A 201 3.72 -6.53 7.27
N HIS A 202 2.41 -6.37 7.11
CA HIS A 202 1.83 -5.97 5.82
C HIS A 202 2.42 -4.65 5.31
N ASN A 203 2.45 -3.60 6.15
CA ASN A 203 2.95 -2.28 5.78
C ASN A 203 4.43 -2.27 5.38
N TYR A 204 5.27 -3.02 6.10
CA TYR A 204 6.71 -3.04 5.84
C TYR A 204 7.03 -3.90 4.62
N THR A 205 6.37 -5.05 4.48
CA THR A 205 6.58 -5.92 3.32
C THR A 205 6.06 -5.28 2.05
N SER A 206 4.87 -4.65 2.08
CA SER A 206 4.29 -4.01 0.91
C SER A 206 5.13 -2.85 0.40
N ALA A 207 5.69 -2.03 1.29
CA ALA A 207 6.63 -0.97 0.93
C ALA A 207 7.88 -1.54 0.25
N ASN A 208 8.51 -2.55 0.87
CA ASN A 208 9.70 -3.20 0.31
C ASN A 208 9.44 -3.84 -1.07
N VAL A 209 8.31 -4.51 -1.25
CA VAL A 209 7.93 -5.13 -2.53
C VAL A 209 7.66 -4.08 -3.60
N SER A 210 6.90 -3.04 -3.28
CA SER A 210 6.58 -1.96 -4.23
C SER A 210 7.84 -1.23 -4.68
N HIS A 211 8.74 -0.92 -3.74
CA HIS A 211 10.03 -0.31 -4.04
C HIS A 211 10.89 -1.15 -4.99
N ARG A 212 10.91 -2.48 -4.81
CA ARG A 212 11.64 -3.41 -5.69
C ARG A 212 10.98 -3.56 -7.05
N ILE A 213 9.64 -3.53 -7.12
CA ILE A 213 8.91 -3.56 -8.40
C ILE A 213 9.17 -2.28 -9.19
N GLN A 214 9.20 -1.10 -8.54
CA GLN A 214 9.61 0.15 -9.18
C GLN A 214 11.03 0.03 -9.76
N ALA A 215 11.97 -0.52 -8.98
CA ALA A 215 13.34 -0.76 -9.43
C ALA A 215 13.40 -1.67 -10.67
N PHE A 216 12.63 -2.75 -10.67
CA PHE A 216 12.56 -3.70 -11.79
C PHE A 216 12.05 -3.04 -13.08
N ILE A 217 10.92 -2.32 -12.99
CA ILE A 217 10.34 -1.63 -14.15
C ILE A 217 11.29 -0.57 -14.71
N LYS A 218 11.99 0.15 -13.84
CA LYS A 218 13.08 1.06 -14.23
C LYS A 218 14.25 0.38 -14.91
N GLY A 219 14.64 -0.80 -14.43
CA GLY A 219 15.68 -1.61 -15.06
C GLY A 219 15.32 -2.06 -16.48
N LEU A 220 14.03 -2.10 -16.83
CA LEU A 220 13.53 -2.37 -18.18
C LEU A 220 13.45 -1.12 -19.08
N GLY A 221 13.73 0.06 -18.53
CA GLY A 221 13.69 1.33 -19.25
C GLY A 221 12.36 2.09 -19.15
N TYR A 222 11.51 1.74 -18.18
CA TYR A 222 10.20 2.38 -17.96
C TYR A 222 10.13 3.03 -16.58
N SER A 223 9.18 3.94 -16.38
CA SER A 223 8.95 4.55 -15.07
C SER A 223 7.80 3.88 -14.33
N ALA A 224 7.93 3.75 -13.01
CA ALA A 224 6.89 3.24 -12.12
C ALA A 224 6.82 4.12 -10.88
N LEU A 225 5.61 4.51 -10.50
CA LEU A 225 5.34 5.47 -9.43
C LEU A 225 4.67 4.78 -8.25
N ASP A 226 4.96 5.25 -7.04
CA ASP A 226 4.31 4.81 -5.81
C ASP A 226 4.20 6.01 -4.87
N VAL A 227 3.01 6.28 -4.33
CA VAL A 227 2.80 7.43 -3.45
C VAL A 227 3.25 7.11 -2.01
N PRO A 228 4.20 7.88 -1.43
CA PRO A 228 4.82 7.54 -0.14
C PRO A 228 3.87 7.29 1.04
N SER A 229 2.72 7.98 1.14
CA SER A 229 1.80 7.77 2.28
C SER A 229 0.75 6.69 2.11
N ALA A 230 0.60 6.07 0.92
CA ALA A 230 -0.49 5.10 0.69
C ALA A 230 -0.30 3.73 1.36
N SER A 231 0.54 3.65 2.38
CA SER A 231 0.48 2.57 3.38
C SER A 231 -0.63 2.90 4.37
N CYS A 232 -1.72 2.14 4.34
CA CYS A 232 -2.72 2.14 5.40
C CYS A 232 -2.02 2.01 6.77
N GLY A 233 -1.97 3.13 7.51
CA GLY A 233 -1.69 3.10 8.95
C GLY A 233 -2.82 2.38 9.69
#